data_AF-A0A1Y2TEV2-F1
#
_entry.id   AF-A0A1Y2TEV2-F1
#
_cell.length_a   1.000
_cell.length_b   1.000
_cell.length_c   1.000
_cell.angle_alpha   90.00
_cell.angle_beta   90.00
_cell.angle_gamma   90.00
#
_symmetry.space_group_name_H-M   'P 1'
#
loop_
_entity.id
_entity.type
_entity.pdbx_description
1 polymer ?
#
loop_
_entity_poly.entity_id
_entity_poly.type
_entity_poly.pdbx_seq_one_letter_code
_entity_poly.pdbx_strand_id
1 'polypeptide(L)'
;MSSYESNEEDSEEVQAAIEHVRTLYEAGTPLFTKAAIKKLAEDLDAFRRGVLKDDKIVLRTLDGDDVDYIIVTCWEDVKEDILHIEYRSFERLTNKRLYQFHNRRFFPLHVLYCQKHEREDCPARTTEDACRELDNAKTEWEQSEHHAQLQRPLASVKLPSSIKKVIGFALGPFSDPYCEWRCRIQHSILMTIHQWASASMDDKMKPQCYVQDPIYSDQERKVLETMGVTVLDDPWGFLEADESSIIISIAPDVPVRQIITDISRPAIIIWDKKWVHERPA
;
A
#
# COMPACT_ATOMS: atom_id res chain seq x y z
N MET A 1 -20.24 -5.98 28.69
CA MET A 1 -20.44 -4.53 28.51
C MET A 1 -19.74 -3.83 29.67
N SER A 2 -18.47 -3.48 29.48
CA SER A 2 -17.70 -2.68 30.45
C SER A 2 -17.76 -1.24 30.00
N SER A 3 -18.28 -0.36 30.86
CA SER A 3 -18.40 1.08 30.64
C SER A 3 -17.01 1.72 30.65
N TYR A 4 -16.54 2.17 29.48
CA TYR A 4 -15.41 3.08 29.38
C TYR A 4 -15.89 4.48 29.79
N GLU A 5 -15.76 4.81 31.07
CA GLU A 5 -15.72 6.20 31.50
C GLU A 5 -14.37 6.77 31.01
N SER A 6 -14.40 7.48 29.89
CA SER A 6 -13.23 8.24 29.43
C SER A 6 -13.07 9.47 30.31
N ASN A 7 -11.97 9.55 31.07
CA ASN A 7 -11.64 10.70 31.89
C ASN A 7 -11.47 11.98 31.04
N GLU A 8 -11.87 13.12 31.60
CA GLU A 8 -11.85 14.43 30.95
C GLU A 8 -10.42 14.89 30.61
N GLU A 9 -9.43 14.55 31.44
CA GLU A 9 -7.99 14.78 31.20
C GLU A 9 -7.47 14.03 29.97
N ASP A 10 -7.92 12.79 29.75
CA ASP A 10 -7.56 12.02 28.55
C ASP A 10 -8.14 12.66 27.28
N SER A 11 -9.24 13.41 27.38
CA SER A 11 -9.85 14.10 26.24
C SER A 11 -9.07 15.36 25.83
N GLU A 12 -8.47 16.09 26.77
CA GLU A 12 -7.68 17.30 26.50
C GLU A 12 -6.31 16.97 25.88
N GLU A 13 -5.59 16.00 26.43
CA GLU A 13 -4.31 15.55 25.86
C GLU A 13 -4.46 15.04 24.42
N VAL A 14 -5.50 14.25 24.15
CA VAL A 14 -5.82 13.76 22.80
C VAL A 14 -6.12 14.92 21.85
N GLN A 15 -6.81 15.95 22.34
CA GLN A 15 -7.13 17.12 21.51
C GLN A 15 -5.88 17.95 21.20
N ALA A 16 -5.02 18.19 22.19
CA ALA A 16 -3.74 18.87 21.99
C ALA A 16 -2.84 18.09 21.02
N ALA A 17 -2.84 16.77 21.15
CA ALA A 17 -2.13 15.85 20.28
C ALA A 17 -2.59 15.94 18.80
N ILE A 18 -3.89 15.91 18.57
CA ILE A 18 -4.47 16.06 17.23
C ILE A 18 -4.12 17.43 16.63
N GLU A 19 -4.22 18.49 17.43
CA GLU A 19 -3.92 19.85 16.96
C GLU A 19 -2.44 20.04 16.61
N HIS A 20 -1.56 19.39 17.36
CA HIS A 20 -0.14 19.35 17.06
C HIS A 20 0.16 18.67 15.72
N VAL A 21 -0.45 17.50 15.44
CA VAL A 21 -0.35 16.83 14.13
C VAL A 21 -0.85 17.74 13.00
N ARG A 22 -1.97 18.44 13.20
CA ARG A 22 -2.49 19.39 12.22
C ARG A 22 -1.50 20.51 11.93
N THR A 23 -0.95 21.11 12.99
CA THR A 23 0.05 22.18 12.89
C THR A 23 1.26 21.73 12.07
N LEU A 24 1.82 20.56 12.38
CA LEU A 24 2.96 20.00 11.64
C LEU A 24 2.62 19.73 10.17
N TYR A 25 1.46 19.13 9.92
CA TYR A 25 1.01 18.81 8.57
C TYR A 25 0.77 20.08 7.73
N GLU A 26 0.11 21.10 8.30
CA GLU A 26 -0.13 22.41 7.68
C GLU A 26 1.17 23.18 7.41
N ALA A 27 2.17 23.03 8.28
CA ALA A 27 3.52 23.55 8.05
C ALA A 27 4.29 22.82 6.92
N GLY A 28 3.74 21.74 6.36
CA GLY A 28 4.34 20.97 5.27
C GLY A 28 5.32 19.90 5.75
N THR A 29 5.28 19.51 7.03
CA THR A 29 6.08 18.38 7.54
C THR A 29 5.58 17.09 6.90
N PRO A 30 6.43 16.33 6.19
CA PRO A 30 6.02 15.07 5.59
C PRO A 30 5.69 14.06 6.68
N LEU A 31 4.58 13.33 6.52
CA LEU A 31 4.23 12.24 7.43
C LEU A 31 5.14 11.04 7.15
N PHE A 32 5.49 10.84 5.88
CA PHE A 32 6.33 9.73 5.44
C PHE A 32 7.63 10.25 4.84
N THR A 33 8.77 9.67 5.21
CA THR A 33 10.03 10.00 4.54
C THR A 33 10.63 8.76 3.92
N LYS A 34 11.28 8.92 2.76
CA LYS A 34 11.97 7.81 2.08
C LYS A 34 13.03 7.18 2.98
N ALA A 35 13.70 7.98 3.81
CA ALA A 35 14.67 7.51 4.78
C ALA A 35 14.03 6.65 5.89
N ALA A 36 12.90 7.07 6.46
CA ALA A 36 12.21 6.30 7.51
C ALA A 36 11.67 4.97 6.96
N ILE A 37 11.02 5.00 5.79
CA ILE A 37 10.51 3.77 5.14
C ILE A 37 11.67 2.82 4.80
N LYS A 38 12.77 3.34 4.26
CA LYS A 38 13.95 2.52 3.91
C LYS A 38 14.58 1.88 5.14
N LYS A 39 14.80 2.66 6.20
CA LYS A 39 15.34 2.14 7.46
C LYS A 39 14.44 1.03 8.01
N LEU A 40 13.13 1.25 8.03
CA LEU A 40 12.18 0.24 8.48
C LEU A 40 12.26 -1.02 7.61
N ALA A 41 12.32 -0.89 6.28
CA ALA A 41 12.47 -2.04 5.37
C ALA A 41 13.70 -2.88 5.69
N GLU A 42 14.86 -2.22 5.86
CA GLU A 42 16.13 -2.87 6.19
C GLU A 42 16.09 -3.56 7.56
N ASP A 43 15.49 -2.91 8.56
CA ASP A 43 15.29 -3.46 9.90
C ASP A 43 14.37 -4.70 9.87
N LEU A 44 13.27 -4.65 9.11
CA LEU A 44 12.35 -5.79 8.96
C LEU A 44 12.99 -6.96 8.22
N ASP A 45 13.83 -6.69 7.21
CA ASP A 45 14.59 -7.73 6.53
C ASP A 45 15.65 -8.35 7.43
N ALA A 46 16.31 -7.55 8.29
CA ALA A 46 17.21 -8.05 9.31
C ALA A 46 16.48 -8.92 10.35
N PHE A 47 15.28 -8.52 10.76
CA PHE A 47 14.41 -9.28 11.65
C PHE A 47 14.03 -10.63 11.03
N ARG A 48 13.52 -10.64 9.79
CA ARG A 48 13.16 -11.87 9.06
C ARG A 48 14.34 -12.84 8.87
N ARG A 49 15.57 -12.32 8.76
CA ARG A 49 16.79 -13.13 8.70
C ARG A 49 17.30 -13.61 10.07
N GLY A 50 16.70 -13.18 11.17
CA GLY A 50 17.14 -13.51 12.53
C GLY A 50 18.48 -12.86 12.91
N VAL A 51 18.83 -11.74 12.27
CA VAL A 51 20.10 -11.02 12.53
C VAL A 51 19.87 -9.67 13.21
N LEU A 52 18.61 -9.29 13.46
CA LEU A 52 18.27 -8.10 14.24
C LEU A 52 18.56 -8.37 15.72
N LYS A 53 19.26 -7.45 16.36
CA LYS A 53 19.61 -7.57 17.78
C LYS A 53 18.39 -7.30 18.64
N ASP A 54 18.11 -8.21 19.57
CA ASP A 54 17.04 -8.11 20.58
C ASP A 54 15.64 -7.86 19.96
N ASP A 55 15.45 -8.23 18.69
CA ASP A 55 14.25 -7.93 17.89
C ASP A 55 13.79 -6.47 17.96
N LYS A 56 14.75 -5.57 18.19
CA LYS A 56 14.50 -4.15 18.43
C LYS A 56 14.76 -3.32 17.19
N ILE A 57 13.77 -2.51 16.83
CA ILE A 57 13.86 -1.47 15.81
C ILE A 57 13.75 -0.08 16.45
N VAL A 58 14.12 0.93 15.69
CA VAL A 58 13.95 2.34 16.09
C VAL A 58 12.97 2.99 15.15
N LEU A 59 11.84 3.44 15.71
CA LEU A 59 10.80 4.19 15.01
C LEU A 59 10.91 5.67 15.35
N ARG A 60 10.73 6.52 14.35
CA ARG A 60 10.79 7.98 14.52
C ARG A 60 9.38 8.57 14.63
N THR A 61 9.15 9.42 15.63
CA THR A 61 7.90 10.17 15.79
C THR A 61 7.82 11.34 14.80
N LEU A 62 6.64 11.95 14.65
CA LEU A 62 6.49 13.19 13.88
C LEU A 62 7.33 14.35 14.43
N ASP A 63 7.65 14.34 15.71
CA ASP A 63 8.50 15.34 16.36
C ASP A 63 10.00 15.17 16.06
N GLY A 64 10.37 14.06 15.41
CA GLY A 64 11.74 13.70 15.11
C GLY A 64 12.44 12.88 16.20
N ASP A 65 11.73 12.51 17.26
CA ASP A 65 12.27 11.68 18.34
C ASP A 65 12.38 10.22 17.89
N ASP A 66 13.51 9.60 18.24
CA ASP A 66 13.76 8.18 18.00
C ASP A 66 13.28 7.36 19.22
N VAL A 67 12.48 6.33 18.96
CA VAL A 67 11.89 5.47 19.98
C VAL A 67 12.22 4.01 19.69
N ASP A 68 12.82 3.35 20.68
CA ASP A 68 13.02 1.91 20.68
C ASP A 68 11.66 1.19 20.67
N TYR A 69 11.49 0.28 19.72
CA TYR A 69 10.32 -0.56 19.57
C TYR A 69 10.78 -2.01 19.46
N ILE A 70 10.23 -2.90 20.30
CA ILE A 70 10.51 -4.34 20.23
C ILE A 70 9.43 -4.96 19.36
N ILE A 71 9.84 -5.67 18.30
CA ILE A 71 8.92 -6.45 17.47
C ILE A 71 8.46 -7.65 18.31
N VAL A 72 7.20 -7.64 18.72
CA VAL A 72 6.62 -8.74 19.51
C VAL A 72 5.75 -9.60 18.60
N THR A 73 6.22 -10.80 18.24
CA THR A 73 5.39 -11.84 17.60
C THR A 73 4.24 -12.18 18.53
N CYS A 74 3.01 -12.18 18.03
CA CYS A 74 1.87 -12.26 18.91
C CYS A 74 1.44 -13.73 19.09
N TRP A 75 1.61 -14.21 20.33
CA TRP A 75 0.95 -15.37 20.95
C TRP A 75 1.48 -16.76 20.56
N GLU A 76 1.75 -17.59 21.59
CA GLU A 76 2.27 -18.97 21.50
C GLU A 76 1.35 -19.95 20.71
N ASP A 77 0.16 -19.50 20.30
CA ASP A 77 -0.90 -20.32 19.66
C ASP A 77 -1.29 -19.88 18.24
N VAL A 78 -0.62 -18.88 17.63
CA VAL A 78 -0.94 -18.41 16.26
C VAL A 78 -0.06 -19.13 15.23
N LYS A 79 -0.70 -19.86 14.30
CA LYS A 79 -0.02 -20.72 13.33
C LYS A 79 0.79 -19.94 12.28
N GLU A 80 0.32 -18.76 11.85
CA GLU A 80 1.02 -17.90 10.89
C GLU A 80 0.70 -16.42 11.15
N ASP A 81 1.71 -15.68 11.58
CA ASP A 81 1.65 -14.26 11.91
C ASP A 81 2.26 -13.46 10.75
N ILE A 82 1.48 -12.60 10.09
CA ILE A 82 1.99 -11.74 9.01
C ILE A 82 2.40 -10.40 9.63
N LEU A 83 3.70 -10.12 9.57
CA LEU A 83 4.25 -8.82 9.94
C LEU A 83 3.80 -7.76 8.92
N HIS A 84 3.12 -6.72 9.38
CA HIS A 84 2.55 -5.65 8.57
C HIS A 84 2.99 -4.27 9.06
N ILE A 85 3.18 -3.34 8.13
CA ILE A 85 3.43 -1.93 8.44
C ILE A 85 2.11 -1.17 8.39
N GLU A 86 1.62 -0.69 9.53
CA GLU A 86 0.51 0.26 9.58
C GLU A 86 1.04 1.66 9.21
N TYR A 87 0.60 2.13 8.05
CA TYR A 87 0.81 3.50 7.59
C TYR A 87 -0.33 4.38 8.06
N ARG A 88 -0.08 5.23 9.06
CA ARG A 88 -1.12 6.10 9.64
C ARG A 88 -1.24 7.38 8.83
N SER A 89 -2.34 7.45 8.08
CA SER A 89 -2.75 8.62 7.30
C SER A 89 -2.96 9.86 8.18
N PHE A 90 -3.02 11.04 7.58
CA PHE A 90 -3.37 12.26 8.31
C PHE A 90 -4.73 12.14 9.01
N GLU A 91 -5.73 11.59 8.31
CA GLU A 91 -7.06 11.36 8.85
C GLU A 91 -7.01 10.39 10.03
N ARG A 92 -6.20 9.33 9.94
CA ARG A 92 -6.01 8.36 11.02
C ARG A 92 -5.38 9.00 12.25
N LEU A 93 -4.34 9.81 12.07
CA LEU A 93 -3.61 10.50 13.14
C LEU A 93 -4.44 11.61 13.80
N THR A 94 -5.39 12.20 13.08
CA THR A 94 -6.23 13.30 13.58
C THR A 94 -7.65 12.87 13.97
N ASN A 95 -7.97 11.58 13.90
CA ASN A 95 -9.28 11.05 14.28
C ASN A 95 -9.30 10.64 15.75
N LYS A 96 -10.04 11.42 16.56
CA LYS A 96 -10.20 11.21 18.01
C LYS A 96 -10.66 9.81 18.40
N ARG A 97 -11.55 9.19 17.62
CA ARG A 97 -12.03 7.82 17.91
C ARG A 97 -10.94 6.79 17.71
N LEU A 98 -10.08 6.99 16.72
CA LEU A 98 -9.03 6.05 16.36
C LEU A 98 -7.81 6.22 17.28
N TYR A 99 -7.59 7.43 17.80
CA TYR A 99 -6.52 7.73 18.76
C TYR A 99 -6.65 6.93 20.06
N GLN A 100 -7.85 6.73 20.59
CA GLN A 100 -8.07 6.04 21.87
C GLN A 100 -7.65 4.56 21.86
N PHE A 101 -7.51 3.95 20.69
CA PHE A 101 -7.14 2.55 20.55
C PHE A 101 -5.63 2.32 20.39
N HIS A 102 -4.87 3.37 20.11
CA HIS A 102 -3.45 3.27 19.77
C HIS A 102 -2.61 4.07 20.75
N ASN A 103 -1.56 3.44 21.27
CA ASN A 103 -0.61 4.02 22.22
C ASN A 103 -0.26 5.48 21.83
N ARG A 104 -0.21 6.39 22.83
CA ARG A 104 -0.27 7.88 22.74
C ARG A 104 0.89 8.57 21.98
N ARG A 105 1.55 7.93 21.01
CA ARG A 105 2.74 8.44 20.33
C ARG A 105 2.50 8.52 18.81
N PHE A 106 2.83 9.67 18.24
CA PHE A 106 2.60 10.04 16.85
C PHE A 106 3.56 9.33 15.89
N PHE A 107 3.34 8.04 15.68
CA PHE A 107 4.09 7.27 14.68
C PHE A 107 3.30 7.21 13.37
N PRO A 108 3.80 7.82 12.28
CA PRO A 108 3.24 7.61 10.95
C PRO A 108 3.45 6.17 10.46
N LEU A 109 4.53 5.53 10.92
CA LEU A 109 4.88 4.14 10.62
C LEU A 109 4.83 3.32 11.91
N HIS A 110 4.03 2.27 11.92
CA HIS A 110 3.94 1.34 13.04
C HIS A 110 4.03 -0.10 12.55
N VAL A 111 4.60 -0.99 13.35
CA VAL A 111 4.71 -2.42 13.02
C VAL A 111 3.67 -3.18 13.80
N LEU A 112 2.93 -4.05 13.13
CA LEU A 112 1.87 -4.87 13.71
C LEU A 112 2.00 -6.31 13.21
N TYR A 113 1.45 -7.24 13.97
CA TYR A 113 1.16 -8.59 13.50
C TYR A 113 -0.33 -8.71 13.21
N CYS A 114 -0.64 -9.29 12.06
CA CYS A 114 -1.99 -9.70 11.72
C CYS A 114 -2.03 -11.22 11.62
N GLN A 115 -3.03 -11.81 12.28
CA GLN A 115 -3.31 -13.23 12.10
C GLN A 115 -3.65 -13.48 10.64
N LYS A 116 -2.93 -14.39 10.00
CA LYS A 116 -3.36 -14.89 8.69
C LYS A 116 -4.65 -15.67 8.90
N HIS A 117 -5.77 -15.10 8.47
CA HIS A 117 -7.02 -15.84 8.43
C HIS A 117 -6.92 -16.85 7.28
N GLU A 118 -6.36 -18.03 7.54
CA GLU A 118 -6.64 -19.19 6.71
C GLU A 118 -8.14 -19.44 6.81
N ARG A 119 -8.88 -19.17 5.73
CA ARG A 119 -10.27 -19.58 5.64
C ARG A 119 -10.26 -21.09 5.46
N GLU A 120 -10.46 -21.83 6.56
CA GLU A 120 -10.46 -23.32 6.59
C GLU A 120 -11.39 -23.94 5.52
N ASP A 121 -12.39 -23.18 5.04
CA ASP A 121 -13.37 -23.62 4.04
C ASP A 121 -13.06 -23.21 2.58
N CYS A 122 -11.91 -22.58 2.30
CA CYS A 122 -11.56 -22.22 0.92
C CYS A 122 -10.87 -23.39 0.20
N PRO A 123 -11.42 -23.92 -0.91
CA PRO A 123 -10.68 -24.85 -1.73
C PRO A 123 -9.45 -24.14 -2.30
N ALA A 124 -8.27 -24.74 -2.12
CA ALA A 124 -7.05 -24.24 -2.72
C ALA A 124 -7.22 -24.17 -4.24
N ARG A 125 -7.19 -22.95 -4.81
CA ARG A 125 -7.18 -22.77 -6.26
C ARG A 125 -5.80 -23.09 -6.81
N THR A 126 -5.75 -23.72 -7.98
CA THR A 126 -4.48 -23.94 -8.66
C THR A 126 -4.01 -22.65 -9.33
N THR A 127 -2.71 -22.59 -9.65
CA THR A 127 -2.14 -21.49 -10.45
C THR A 127 -2.88 -21.35 -11.79
N GLU A 128 -3.25 -22.46 -12.42
CA GLU A 128 -3.99 -22.47 -13.69
C GLU A 128 -5.39 -21.85 -13.56
N ASP A 129 -6.09 -22.12 -12.45
CA ASP A 129 -7.37 -21.50 -12.18
C ASP A 129 -7.22 -19.98 -11.97
N ALA A 130 -6.22 -19.56 -11.20
CA ALA A 130 -5.95 -18.13 -10.99
C ALA A 130 -5.61 -17.41 -12.30
N CYS A 131 -4.78 -18.01 -13.17
CA CYS A 131 -4.49 -17.50 -14.51
C CYS A 131 -5.76 -17.31 -15.33
N ARG A 132 -6.58 -18.38 -15.45
CA ARG A 132 -7.81 -18.37 -16.25
C ARG A 132 -8.77 -17.27 -15.80
N GLU A 133 -8.91 -17.08 -14.50
CA GLU A 133 -9.84 -16.11 -13.93
C GLU A 133 -9.39 -14.67 -14.15
N LEU A 134 -8.08 -14.43 -14.11
CA LEU A 134 -7.50 -13.14 -14.44
C LEU A 134 -7.59 -12.86 -15.95
N ASP A 135 -7.37 -13.85 -16.81
CA ASP A 135 -7.55 -13.75 -18.26
C ASP A 135 -9.01 -13.45 -18.65
N ASN A 136 -9.96 -14.12 -17.98
CA ASN A 136 -11.39 -13.83 -18.15
C ASN A 136 -11.69 -12.39 -17.75
N ALA A 137 -11.19 -11.95 -16.59
CA ALA A 137 -11.40 -10.58 -16.13
C ALA A 137 -10.77 -9.52 -17.04
N LYS A 138 -9.62 -9.83 -17.63
CA LYS A 138 -8.98 -8.99 -18.65
C LYS A 138 -9.84 -8.90 -19.91
N THR A 139 -10.34 -10.03 -20.39
CA THR A 139 -11.22 -10.09 -21.57
C THR A 139 -12.50 -9.27 -21.34
N GLU A 140 -13.15 -9.45 -20.20
CA GLU A 140 -14.35 -8.70 -19.83
C GLU A 140 -14.07 -7.20 -19.67
N TRP A 141 -12.94 -6.84 -19.04
CA TRP A 141 -12.48 -5.47 -18.94
C TRP A 141 -12.31 -4.83 -20.32
N GLU A 142 -11.55 -5.47 -21.22
CA GLU A 142 -11.24 -4.95 -22.56
C GLU A 142 -12.50 -4.74 -23.41
N GLN A 143 -13.52 -5.57 -23.23
CA GLN A 143 -14.83 -5.48 -23.90
C GLN A 143 -15.78 -4.45 -23.25
N SER A 144 -15.44 -3.94 -22.07
CA SER A 144 -16.32 -3.04 -21.32
C SER A 144 -16.30 -1.60 -21.87
N GLU A 145 -17.40 -0.87 -21.64
CA GLU A 145 -17.46 0.56 -21.95
C GLU A 145 -16.41 1.36 -21.14
N HIS A 146 -16.12 0.93 -19.90
CA HIS A 146 -15.16 1.60 -19.03
C HIS A 146 -13.73 1.56 -19.60
N HIS A 147 -13.34 0.45 -20.23
CA HIS A 147 -12.06 0.37 -20.95
C HIS A 147 -12.03 1.36 -22.12
N ALA A 148 -13.09 1.40 -22.95
CA ALA A 148 -13.19 2.36 -24.03
C ALA A 148 -13.18 3.83 -23.54
N GLN A 149 -13.79 4.10 -22.38
CA GLN A 149 -13.75 5.40 -21.73
C GLN A 149 -12.35 5.75 -21.21
N LEU A 150 -11.59 4.78 -20.67
CA LEU A 150 -10.21 4.97 -20.22
C LEU A 150 -9.26 5.25 -21.39
N GLN A 151 -9.45 4.61 -22.55
CA GLN A 151 -8.56 4.83 -23.69
C GLN A 151 -8.55 6.27 -24.21
N ARG A 152 -9.66 7.02 -24.09
CA ARG A 152 -9.76 8.41 -24.55
C ARG A 152 -8.76 9.36 -23.86
N PRO A 153 -8.71 9.47 -22.52
CA PRO A 153 -7.69 10.28 -21.86
C PRO A 153 -6.29 9.73 -22.07
N LEU A 154 -6.09 8.41 -22.13
CA LEU A 154 -4.76 7.85 -22.39
C LEU A 154 -4.21 8.27 -23.77
N ALA A 155 -5.07 8.35 -24.79
CA ALA A 155 -4.69 8.81 -26.12
C ALA A 155 -4.34 10.31 -26.18
N SER A 156 -4.83 11.12 -25.23
CA SER A 156 -4.54 12.56 -25.18
C SER A 156 -3.33 12.91 -24.30
N VAL A 157 -2.93 12.01 -23.40
CA VAL A 157 -1.77 12.20 -22.53
C VAL A 157 -0.48 11.99 -23.30
N LYS A 158 0.38 13.01 -23.32
CA LYS A 158 1.76 12.87 -23.76
C LYS A 158 2.59 12.28 -22.63
N LEU A 159 2.94 11.02 -22.76
CA LEU A 159 3.83 10.35 -21.82
C LEU A 159 5.21 11.01 -21.79
N PRO A 160 5.74 11.33 -20.59
CA PRO A 160 7.14 11.71 -20.47
C PRO A 160 8.05 10.61 -21.00
N SER A 161 9.09 10.96 -21.75
CA SER A 161 10.10 9.99 -22.22
C SER A 161 10.91 9.38 -21.08
N SER A 162 10.81 9.95 -19.88
CA SER A 162 11.47 9.48 -18.67
C SER A 162 10.73 8.34 -17.97
N ILE A 163 9.51 7.97 -18.37
CA ILE A 163 8.76 6.89 -17.71
C ILE A 163 9.51 5.57 -17.83
N LYS A 164 9.77 4.93 -16.70
CA LYS A 164 10.48 3.65 -16.59
C LYS A 164 9.69 2.58 -15.86
N LYS A 165 8.64 2.97 -15.13
CA LYS A 165 7.97 2.09 -14.18
C LYS A 165 6.47 2.31 -14.18
N VAL A 166 5.71 1.22 -14.09
CA VAL A 166 4.29 1.21 -13.76
C VAL A 166 4.13 0.38 -12.49
N ILE A 167 3.55 0.96 -11.44
CA ILE A 167 3.48 0.33 -10.12
C ILE A 167 2.03 0.34 -9.63
N GLY A 168 1.49 -0.85 -9.35
CA GLY A 168 0.20 -1.03 -8.70
C GLY A 168 0.33 -1.20 -7.18
N PHE A 169 -0.45 -0.46 -6.39
CA PHE A 169 -0.51 -0.61 -4.94
C PHE A 169 -1.91 -1.01 -4.47
N ALA A 170 -1.97 -1.98 -3.56
CA ALA A 170 -3.20 -2.45 -2.91
C ALA A 170 -4.28 -2.90 -3.92
N LEU A 171 -3.87 -3.69 -4.91
CA LEU A 171 -4.80 -4.19 -5.93
C LEU A 171 -5.65 -5.36 -5.42
N GLY A 172 -5.31 -5.92 -4.26
CA GLY A 172 -5.97 -7.05 -3.61
C GLY A 172 -5.55 -8.41 -4.18
N PRO A 173 -5.90 -9.51 -3.49
CA PRO A 173 -5.77 -10.85 -4.06
C PRO A 173 -6.74 -10.98 -5.23
N PHE A 174 -6.50 -11.91 -6.16
CA PHE A 174 -7.37 -12.22 -7.29
C PHE A 174 -7.68 -13.72 -7.44
N SER A 175 -6.99 -14.59 -6.69
CA SER A 175 -7.23 -16.03 -6.70
C SER A 175 -8.22 -16.52 -5.64
N ASP A 176 -8.54 -15.72 -4.62
CA ASP A 176 -9.52 -16.08 -3.58
C ASP A 176 -10.93 -16.23 -4.21
N PRO A 177 -11.70 -17.30 -3.96
CA PRO A 177 -13.08 -17.43 -4.45
C PRO A 177 -14.04 -16.35 -3.92
N TYR A 178 -13.73 -15.73 -2.78
CA TYR A 178 -14.43 -14.57 -2.23
C TYR A 178 -13.78 -13.25 -2.63
N CYS A 179 -12.73 -13.31 -3.45
CA CYS A 179 -12.15 -12.12 -4.04
C CYS A 179 -13.23 -11.31 -4.72
N GLU A 180 -13.26 -10.02 -4.44
CA GLU A 180 -14.10 -9.10 -5.17
C GLU A 180 -13.65 -9.06 -6.63
N TRP A 181 -14.59 -9.19 -7.55
CA TRP A 181 -14.40 -8.90 -8.98
C TRP A 181 -13.54 -7.64 -9.23
N ARG A 182 -13.67 -6.65 -8.34
CA ARG A 182 -12.85 -5.44 -8.27
C ARG A 182 -11.35 -5.70 -8.35
N CYS A 183 -10.79 -6.65 -7.59
CA CYS A 183 -9.34 -6.87 -7.57
C CYS A 183 -8.84 -7.34 -8.94
N ARG A 184 -9.55 -8.27 -9.58
CA ARG A 184 -9.20 -8.74 -10.93
C ARG A 184 -9.25 -7.61 -11.95
N ILE A 185 -10.29 -6.78 -11.90
CA ILE A 185 -10.39 -5.59 -12.76
C ILE A 185 -9.25 -4.60 -12.52
N GLN A 186 -8.83 -4.39 -11.28
CA GLN A 186 -7.68 -3.52 -10.98
C GLN A 186 -6.38 -4.02 -11.63
N HIS A 187 -6.15 -5.34 -11.64
CA HIS A 187 -5.02 -5.93 -12.36
C HIS A 187 -5.17 -5.76 -13.88
N SER A 188 -6.37 -5.94 -14.44
CA SER A 188 -6.64 -5.67 -15.86
C SER A 188 -6.33 -4.22 -16.23
N ILE A 189 -6.71 -3.25 -15.37
CA ILE A 189 -6.38 -1.82 -15.55
C ILE A 189 -4.86 -1.63 -15.53
N LEU A 190 -4.14 -2.22 -14.56
CA LEU A 190 -2.67 -2.17 -14.52
C LEU A 190 -2.05 -2.63 -15.83
N MET A 191 -2.52 -3.76 -16.37
CA MET A 191 -2.03 -4.28 -17.64
C MET A 191 -2.34 -3.34 -18.81
N THR A 192 -3.55 -2.77 -18.88
CA THR A 192 -3.90 -1.78 -19.91
C THR A 192 -2.97 -0.57 -19.86
N ILE A 193 -2.69 -0.04 -18.66
CA ILE A 193 -1.80 1.11 -18.49
C ILE A 193 -0.36 0.76 -18.85
N HIS A 194 0.12 -0.42 -18.45
CA HIS A 194 1.46 -0.90 -18.81
C HIS A 194 1.62 -1.07 -20.32
N GLN A 195 0.63 -1.64 -21.00
CA GLN A 195 0.61 -1.76 -22.46
C GLN A 195 0.58 -0.39 -23.15
N TRP A 196 -0.27 0.53 -22.67
CA TRP A 196 -0.33 1.89 -23.19
C TRP A 196 1.02 2.61 -23.03
N ALA A 197 1.64 2.52 -21.85
CA ALA A 197 2.95 3.11 -21.59
C ALA A 197 4.06 2.49 -22.45
N SER A 198 3.87 1.25 -22.90
CA SER A 198 4.82 0.49 -23.73
C SER A 198 4.60 0.63 -25.24
N ALA A 199 3.45 1.17 -25.69
CA ALA A 199 2.95 1.00 -27.07
C ALA A 199 3.84 1.60 -28.18
N SER A 200 4.81 2.45 -27.83
CA SER A 200 5.72 3.09 -28.79
C SER A 200 7.18 3.02 -28.37
N MET A 201 7.50 2.12 -27.43
CA MET A 201 8.85 1.96 -26.89
C MET A 201 9.47 0.65 -27.41
N ASP A 202 10.78 0.68 -27.68
CA ASP A 202 11.55 -0.53 -27.91
C ASP A 202 11.44 -1.47 -26.70
N ASP A 203 11.52 -2.78 -26.91
CA ASP A 203 11.38 -3.78 -25.82
C ASP A 203 12.31 -3.52 -24.62
N LYS A 204 13.53 -3.02 -24.87
CA LYS A 204 14.52 -2.69 -23.83
C LYS A 204 14.21 -1.40 -23.06
N MET A 205 13.32 -0.57 -23.60
CA MET A 205 12.89 0.70 -23.01
C MET A 205 11.49 0.62 -22.39
N LYS A 206 10.81 -0.53 -22.51
CA LYS A 206 9.49 -0.71 -21.92
C LYS A 206 9.55 -0.52 -20.40
N PRO A 207 8.58 0.18 -19.82
CA PRO A 207 8.52 0.33 -18.38
C PRO A 207 8.45 -1.03 -17.69
N GLN A 208 9.15 -1.18 -16.57
CA GLN A 208 8.97 -2.33 -15.70
C GLN A 208 7.59 -2.25 -15.03
N CYS A 209 6.94 -3.40 -14.84
CA CYS A 209 5.63 -3.48 -14.19
C CYS A 209 5.80 -4.10 -12.80
N TYR A 210 5.38 -3.38 -11.78
CA TYR A 210 5.48 -3.77 -10.39
C TYR A 210 4.12 -3.79 -9.72
N VAL A 211 3.96 -4.64 -8.71
CA VAL A 211 2.85 -4.54 -7.75
C VAL A 211 3.36 -4.72 -6.33
N GLN A 212 2.70 -4.08 -5.38
CA GLN A 212 2.89 -4.34 -3.96
C GLN A 212 1.52 -4.50 -3.30
N ASP A 213 1.27 -5.70 -2.78
CA ASP A 213 0.18 -6.00 -1.87
C ASP A 213 0.64 -7.15 -0.94
N PRO A 214 0.74 -6.92 0.39
CA PRO A 214 1.18 -7.95 1.33
C PRO A 214 0.33 -9.22 1.32
N ILE A 215 -0.91 -9.15 0.82
CA ILE A 215 -1.86 -10.27 0.84
C ILE A 215 -1.62 -11.30 -0.27
N TYR A 216 -0.79 -11.01 -1.27
CA TYR A 216 -0.55 -11.95 -2.37
C TYR A 216 0.04 -13.27 -1.88
N SER A 217 -0.63 -14.35 -2.26
CA SER A 217 -0.14 -15.72 -2.11
C SER A 217 1.02 -16.03 -3.05
N ASP A 218 1.77 -17.10 -2.76
CA ASP A 218 2.83 -17.61 -3.64
C ASP A 218 2.31 -18.00 -5.02
N GLN A 219 1.07 -18.49 -5.11
CA GLN A 219 0.43 -18.82 -6.38
C GLN A 219 0.20 -17.54 -7.20
N GLU A 220 -0.37 -16.49 -6.60
CA GLU A 220 -0.61 -15.21 -7.28
C GLU A 220 0.69 -14.55 -7.73
N ARG A 221 1.73 -14.61 -6.90
CA ARG A 221 3.08 -14.13 -7.27
C ARG A 221 3.58 -14.82 -8.53
N LYS A 222 3.46 -16.15 -8.62
CA LYS A 222 3.83 -16.92 -9.82
C LYS A 222 2.98 -16.53 -11.03
N VAL A 223 1.67 -16.34 -10.87
CA VAL A 223 0.80 -15.87 -11.97
C VAL A 223 1.29 -14.52 -12.49
N LEU A 224 1.51 -13.54 -11.60
CA LEU A 224 1.99 -12.21 -11.95
C LEU A 224 3.35 -12.24 -12.65
N GLU A 225 4.28 -13.08 -12.18
CA GLU A 225 5.60 -13.27 -12.79
C GLU A 225 5.49 -13.77 -14.24
N THR A 226 4.60 -14.76 -14.51
CA THR A 226 4.39 -15.25 -15.88
C THR A 226 3.82 -14.20 -16.82
N MET A 227 3.20 -13.15 -16.26
CA MET A 227 2.64 -12.00 -16.98
C MET A 227 3.64 -10.83 -17.09
N GLY A 228 4.88 -11.02 -16.63
CA GLY A 228 5.92 -9.98 -16.66
C GLY A 228 5.73 -8.90 -15.60
N VAL A 229 4.97 -9.18 -14.53
CA VAL A 229 4.75 -8.29 -13.40
C VAL A 229 5.59 -8.77 -12.22
N THR A 230 6.40 -7.89 -11.65
CA THR A 230 7.24 -8.19 -10.49
C THR A 230 6.51 -7.81 -9.20
N VAL A 231 6.33 -8.75 -8.29
CA VAL A 231 5.77 -8.47 -6.96
C VAL A 231 6.88 -7.99 -6.02
N LEU A 232 6.67 -6.85 -5.39
CA LEU A 232 7.55 -6.28 -4.38
C LEU A 232 6.92 -6.45 -3.00
N ASP A 233 7.73 -6.84 -2.01
CA ASP A 233 7.29 -6.93 -0.64
C ASP A 233 7.17 -5.54 -0.01
N ASP A 234 6.23 -5.36 0.91
CA ASP A 234 6.08 -4.10 1.66
C ASP A 234 7.29 -3.89 2.60
N PRO A 235 7.96 -2.71 2.55
CA PRO A 235 7.60 -1.47 1.85
C PRO A 235 8.39 -1.14 0.58
N TRP A 236 9.03 -2.13 -0.06
CA TRP A 236 9.96 -1.93 -1.17
C TRP A 236 9.32 -1.33 -2.41
N GLY A 237 8.04 -1.59 -2.68
CA GLY A 237 7.29 -0.93 -3.75
C GLY A 237 7.21 0.59 -3.57
N PHE A 238 7.01 1.08 -2.35
CA PHE A 238 7.04 2.53 -2.07
C PHE A 238 8.43 3.11 -2.33
N LEU A 239 9.49 2.37 -2.03
CA LEU A 239 10.88 2.80 -2.27
C LEU A 239 11.27 2.77 -3.75
N GLU A 240 10.67 1.85 -4.52
CA GLU A 240 10.80 1.75 -5.97
C GLU A 240 10.10 2.91 -6.70
N ALA A 241 9.08 3.52 -6.10
CA ALA A 241 8.45 4.70 -6.68
C ALA A 241 9.41 5.92 -6.74
N ASP A 242 9.42 6.60 -7.89
CA ASP A 242 10.13 7.85 -8.13
C ASP A 242 9.42 8.69 -9.22
N GLU A 243 10.04 9.78 -9.66
CA GLU A 243 9.49 10.70 -10.65
C GLU A 243 9.34 10.05 -12.05
N SER A 244 9.92 8.87 -12.28
CA SER A 244 9.78 8.08 -13.51
C SER A 244 8.67 7.04 -13.46
N SER A 245 7.87 7.03 -12.40
CA SER A 245 6.80 6.06 -12.19
C SER A 245 5.42 6.56 -12.63
N ILE A 246 4.62 5.63 -13.13
CA ILE A 246 3.16 5.72 -13.18
C ILE A 246 2.63 4.89 -12.02
N ILE A 247 1.82 5.48 -11.15
CA ILE A 247 1.23 4.79 -10.00
C ILE A 247 -0.25 4.51 -10.24
N ILE A 248 -0.69 3.30 -9.90
CA ILE A 248 -2.09 2.89 -9.92
C ILE A 248 -2.48 2.43 -8.51
N SER A 249 -3.50 3.05 -7.94
CA SER A 249 -4.05 2.63 -6.66
C SER A 249 -5.51 3.04 -6.55
N ILE A 250 -6.41 2.05 -6.57
CA ILE A 250 -7.85 2.26 -6.64
C ILE A 250 -8.49 1.66 -5.38
N ALA A 251 -9.07 2.53 -4.56
CA ALA A 251 -9.67 2.15 -3.28
C ALA A 251 -8.72 1.40 -2.31
N PRO A 252 -7.47 1.89 -2.09
CA PRO A 252 -6.56 1.25 -1.14
C PRO A 252 -7.07 1.37 0.31
N ASP A 253 -6.67 0.43 1.15
CA ASP A 253 -6.82 0.44 2.61
C ASP A 253 -5.63 1.11 3.33
N VAL A 254 -4.52 1.34 2.62
CA VAL A 254 -3.37 2.14 3.05
C VAL A 254 -3.35 3.53 2.37
N PRO A 255 -2.73 4.57 2.97
CA PRO A 255 -2.72 5.93 2.43
C PRO A 255 -1.69 6.12 1.32
N VAL A 256 -1.77 5.32 0.25
CA VAL A 256 -0.82 5.31 -0.88
C VAL A 256 -0.51 6.73 -1.37
N ARG A 257 -1.56 7.56 -1.53
CA ARG A 257 -1.41 8.94 -2.02
C ARG A 257 -0.50 9.78 -1.16
N GLN A 258 -0.76 9.83 0.14
CA GLN A 258 0.05 10.64 1.05
C GLN A 258 1.50 10.16 1.07
N ILE A 259 1.69 8.83 1.05
CA ILE A 259 3.03 8.23 1.01
C ILE A 259 3.76 8.67 -0.27
N ILE A 260 3.19 8.42 -1.47
CA ILE A 260 3.87 8.71 -2.73
C ILE A 260 4.06 10.21 -2.98
N THR A 261 3.16 11.08 -2.48
CA THR A 261 3.36 12.54 -2.59
C THR A 261 4.46 13.05 -1.65
N ASP A 262 4.67 12.40 -0.51
CA ASP A 262 5.73 12.74 0.42
C ASP A 262 7.10 12.24 -0.06
N ILE A 263 7.17 11.04 -0.66
CA ILE A 263 8.47 10.37 -0.90
C ILE A 263 8.96 10.33 -2.35
N SER A 264 8.07 10.41 -3.35
CA SER A 264 8.46 10.08 -4.75
C SER A 264 7.92 11.02 -5.82
N ARG A 265 6.73 11.62 -5.63
CA ARG A 265 6.10 12.54 -6.59
C ARG A 265 6.12 12.00 -8.04
N PRO A 266 5.46 10.86 -8.28
CA PRO A 266 5.47 10.20 -9.59
C PRO A 266 4.88 11.08 -10.70
N ALA A 267 5.29 10.80 -11.94
CA ALA A 267 4.86 11.57 -13.11
C ALA A 267 3.35 11.46 -13.38
N ILE A 268 2.76 10.31 -13.12
CA ILE A 268 1.32 10.07 -13.31
C ILE A 268 0.80 9.27 -12.12
N ILE A 269 -0.37 9.66 -11.61
CA ILE A 269 -1.09 8.91 -10.59
C ILE A 269 -2.51 8.65 -11.09
N ILE A 270 -2.91 7.38 -11.08
CA ILE A 270 -4.24 6.90 -11.43
C ILE A 270 -4.87 6.36 -10.16
N TRP A 271 -5.95 6.98 -9.72
CA TRP A 271 -6.64 6.63 -8.49
C TRP A 271 -8.15 6.79 -8.60
N ASP A 272 -8.90 6.26 -7.65
CA ASP A 272 -10.33 6.48 -7.55
C ASP A 272 -10.66 7.87 -6.99
N LYS A 273 -11.80 8.45 -7.35
CA LYS A 273 -12.24 9.67 -6.68
C LYS A 273 -12.82 9.29 -5.31
N LYS A 274 -12.01 9.09 -4.25
CA LYS A 274 -12.57 8.96 -2.90
C LYS A 274 -13.23 10.27 -2.47
N TRP A 275 -14.37 10.13 -1.80
CA TRP A 275 -15.20 11.20 -1.25
C TRP A 275 -14.40 12.02 -0.21
N VAL A 276 -14.19 13.32 -0.50
CA VAL A 276 -14.00 14.48 0.40
C VAL A 276 -13.28 14.15 1.73
N HIS A 277 -11.98 14.43 1.93
CA HIS A 277 -11.38 15.75 2.14
C HIS A 277 -9.85 15.70 1.88
N GLU A 278 -9.38 16.11 0.70
CA GLU A 278 -7.94 16.38 0.47
C GLU A 278 -7.79 17.82 -0.04
N ARG A 279 -6.68 18.48 0.36
CA ARG A 279 -6.35 19.89 0.14
C ARG A 279 -6.57 20.36 -1.31
N PRO A 280 -6.86 21.66 -1.53
CA PRO A 280 -6.60 22.27 -2.83
C PRO A 280 -5.10 22.13 -3.16
N ALA A 281 -4.82 21.70 -4.39
CA ALA A 281 -3.48 21.71 -4.97
C ALA A 281 -2.88 23.12 -5.02
#